data_AF-A0A2V2XPH4-F1
#
_entry.id   AF-A0A2V2XPH4-F1
#
_cell.length_a   1.000
_cell.length_b   1.000
_cell.length_c   1.000
_cell.angle_alpha   90.00
_cell.angle_beta   90.00
_cell.angle_gamma   90.00
#
_symmetry.space_group_name_H-M   'P 1'
#
loop_
_entity.id
_entity.type
_entity.pdbx_description
1 polymer ?
#
loop_
_entity_poly.entity_id
_entity_poly.type
_entity_poly.pdbx_seq_one_letter_code
_entity_poly.pdbx_strand_id
1 'polypeptide(L)' 'MSVGLRYTITRYNISEAPRVIELAASIGARRVTFYHLSYVGRALKLPRDWIPLPEQYRIFMDRVIELAEKYSGLFSF' A
#
# COMPACT_ATOMS: atom_id res chain seq x y z
N MET A 1 10.03 -13.39 -15.58
CA MET A 1 9.60 -12.09 -15.01
C MET A 1 8.81 -12.35 -13.74
N SER A 2 9.14 -11.72 -12.60
CA SER A 2 8.32 -11.84 -11.39
C SER A 2 7.17 -10.83 -11.43
N VAL A 3 5.95 -11.32 -11.20
CA VAL A 3 4.75 -10.48 -11.09
C VAL A 3 4.76 -9.78 -9.72
N GLY A 4 4.38 -8.51 -9.70
CA GLY A 4 4.21 -7.74 -8.46
C GLY A 4 3.00 -6.83 -8.55
N LEU A 5 2.38 -6.56 -7.40
CA LEU A 5 1.22 -5.68 -7.29
C LEU A 5 1.67 -4.24 -7.01
N ARG A 6 0.97 -3.28 -7.63
CA ARG A 6 1.17 -1.85 -7.39
C ARG A 6 -0.14 -1.25 -6.93
N TYR A 7 -0.08 -0.50 -5.84
CA TYR A 7 -1.29 0.06 -5.22
C TYR A 7 -1.05 1.51 -4.82
N THR A 8 -1.91 2.42 -5.25
CA THR A 8 -1.85 3.83 -4.87
C THR A 8 -2.76 4.09 -3.69
N ILE A 9 -2.17 4.59 -2.60
CA ILE A 9 -2.89 4.91 -1.37
C ILE A 9 -3.41 6.36 -1.40
N THR A 10 -4.61 6.50 -0.86
CA THR A 10 -5.39 7.74 -0.68
C THR A 10 -6.09 7.67 0.68
N ARG A 11 -6.65 8.79 1.15
CA ARG A 11 -7.45 8.83 2.38
C ARG A 11 -8.53 7.75 2.43
N TYR A 12 -9.14 7.46 1.28
CA TYR A 12 -10.33 6.60 1.19
C TYR A 12 -10.01 5.11 1.15
N ASN A 13 -8.78 4.72 0.84
CA ASN A 13 -8.43 3.30 0.64
C ASN A 13 -7.23 2.82 1.45
N ILE A 14 -6.56 3.71 2.20
CA ILE A 14 -5.36 3.37 2.98
C ILE A 14 -5.64 2.31 4.06
N SER A 15 -6.85 2.24 4.63
CA SER A 15 -7.22 1.21 5.60
C SER A 15 -7.27 -0.20 5.00
N GLU A 16 -7.61 -0.30 3.72
CA GLU A 16 -7.71 -1.58 3.00
C GLU A 16 -6.39 -1.99 2.34
N ALA A 17 -5.47 -1.04 2.14
CA ALA A 17 -4.21 -1.24 1.43
C ALA A 17 -3.38 -2.44 1.95
N PRO A 18 -3.30 -2.73 3.27
CA PRO A 18 -2.54 -3.88 3.75
C PRO A 18 -3.07 -5.23 3.24
N ARG A 19 -4.37 -5.34 2.92
CA ARG A 19 -4.97 -6.58 2.36
C ARG A 19 -4.38 -6.95 1.00
N VAL A 20 -3.75 -6.00 0.30
CA VAL A 20 -3.04 -6.26 -0.96
C VAL A 20 -1.84 -7.19 -0.76
N ILE A 21 -1.23 -7.19 0.44
CA ILE A 21 -0.14 -8.13 0.77
C ILE A 21 -0.69 -9.56 0.84
N GLU A 22 -1.83 -9.76 1.49
CA GLU A 22 -2.50 -11.05 1.58
C GLU A 22 -2.94 -11.55 0.18
N LEU A 23 -3.44 -10.64 -0.66
CA LEU A 23 -3.75 -10.95 -2.06
C LEU A 23 -2.50 -11.33 -2.85
N ALA A 24 -1.39 -10.62 -2.68
CA ALA A 24 -0.14 -10.95 -3.33
C ALA A 24 0.33 -12.35 -2.93
N ALA A 25 0.22 -12.70 -1.65
CA ALA A 25 0.57 -14.02 -1.14
C ALA A 25 -0.31 -15.10 -1.76
N SER A 26 -1.63 -14.88 -1.87
CA SER A 26 -2.56 -15.89 -2.39
C SER A 26 -2.36 -16.20 -3.89
N ILE A 27 -1.87 -15.23 -4.67
CA ILE A 27 -1.59 -15.42 -6.10
C ILE A 27 -0.11 -15.75 -6.40
N GLY A 28 0.72 -15.90 -5.36
CA GLY A 28 2.17 -16.16 -5.51
C GLY A 28 2.99 -14.98 -6.06
N ALA A 29 2.46 -13.75 -5.99
CA ALA A 29 3.22 -12.56 -6.32
C ALA A 29 4.26 -12.28 -5.22
N ARG A 30 5.51 -12.00 -5.61
CA ARG A 30 6.62 -11.87 -4.64
C ARG A 30 6.90 -10.45 -4.18
N ARG A 31 6.09 -9.47 -4.61
CA ARG A 31 6.30 -8.05 -4.30
C ARG A 31 4.98 -7.28 -4.32
N VAL A 32 4.85 -6.36 -3.38
CA VAL A 32 3.84 -5.31 -3.37
C VAL A 32 4.54 -3.96 -3.25
N THR A 33 4.11 -2.98 -4.03
CA THR A 33 4.62 -1.60 -3.95
C THR A 33 3.46 -0.65 -3.70
N PHE A 34 3.53 0.09 -2.60
CA PHE A 34 2.59 1.14 -2.26
C PHE A 34 3.11 2.50 -2.70
N TYR A 35 2.29 3.25 -3.43
CA TYR A 35 2.59 4.61 -3.86
C TYR A 35 1.69 5.59 -3.15
N HIS A 36 2.28 6.69 -2.70
CA HIS A 36 1.49 7.86 -2.35
C HIS A 36 0.97 8.48 -3.64
N LEU A 37 -0.28 8.94 -3.65
CA LEU A 37 -0.77 9.73 -4.77
C LEU A 37 0.14 10.96 -4.95
N SER A 38 0.68 11.14 -6.15
CA SER A 38 1.58 12.27 -6.44
C SER A 38 0.74 13.53 -6.63
N TYR A 39 0.88 14.53 -5.76
CA TYR A 39 0.11 15.77 -5.78
C TYR A 39 0.71 16.84 -6.70
N VAL A 40 1.14 16.45 -7.89
CA VAL A 40 1.70 17.36 -8.91
C VAL A 40 1.02 17.15 -10.26
N GLY A 41 1.17 18.11 -11.18
CA GLY A 41 0.58 18.04 -12.51
C GLY A 41 -0.94 17.98 -12.48
N ARG A 42 -1.55 16.98 -13.13
CA ARG A 42 -3.02 16.84 -13.20
C ARG A 42 -3.68 16.60 -11.83
N ALA A 43 -2.93 16.08 -10.85
CA ALA A 43 -3.42 15.86 -9.50
C ALA A 43 -3.57 17.16 -8.68
N LEU A 44 -3.05 18.30 -9.16
CA LEU A 44 -3.27 19.60 -8.51
C LEU A 44 -4.75 20.01 -8.45
N LYS A 45 -5.59 19.43 -9.33
CA LYS A 45 -7.03 19.64 -9.34
C LYS A 45 -7.78 18.75 -8.35
N LEU A 46 -7.12 17.76 -7.76
CA LEU A 46 -7.73 16.88 -6.77
C LEU A 46 -7.82 17.61 -5.44
N PRO A 47 -8.94 17.45 -4.71
CA PRO A 47 -9.05 18.08 -3.41
C PRO A 47 -8.06 17.43 -2.42
N ARG A 48 -7.51 18.27 -1.52
CA ARG A 48 -6.44 17.86 -0.59
C ARG A 48 -6.88 16.81 0.43
N ASP A 49 -8.17 16.61 0.60
CA ASP A 49 -8.74 15.54 1.43
C ASP A 49 -8.45 14.15 0.87
N TRP A 50 -7.92 14.01 -0.34
CA TRP A 50 -7.39 12.74 -0.83
C TRP A 50 -6.10 12.30 -0.11
N ILE A 51 -5.42 13.22 0.58
CA ILE A 51 -4.23 12.93 1.38
C ILE A 51 -4.65 12.17 2.66
N PRO A 52 -4.09 10.96 2.90
CA PRO A 52 -4.31 10.25 4.15
C PRO A 52 -3.88 11.08 5.36
N LEU A 53 -4.59 10.92 6.46
CA LEU A 53 -4.25 11.54 7.73
C LEU A 53 -3.01 10.87 8.35
N PRO A 54 -2.23 11.57 9.20
CA PRO A 54 -1.09 10.99 9.90
C PRO A 54 -1.43 9.69 10.66
N GLU A 55 -2.58 9.66 11.33
CA GLU A 55 -3.03 8.48 12.07
C GLU A 55 -3.34 7.30 11.15
N GLN A 56 -3.89 7.55 9.95
CA GLN A 56 -4.10 6.50 8.97
C GLN A 56 -2.79 5.93 8.45
N TYR A 57 -1.75 6.76 8.29
CA TYR A 57 -0.41 6.28 7.94
C TYR A 57 0.19 5.41 9.03
N ARG A 58 0.05 5.81 10.30
CA ARG A 58 0.56 5.04 11.43
C ARG A 58 -0.06 3.64 11.46
N ILE A 59 -1.39 3.57 11.43
CA ILE A 59 -2.13 2.30 11.41
C ILE A 59 -1.76 1.45 10.19
N PHE A 60 -1.63 2.08 9.01
CA PHE A 60 -1.19 1.39 7.80
C PHE A 60 0.21 0.79 7.95
N MET A 61 1.17 1.56 8.45
CA MET A 61 2.55 1.10 8.63
C MET A 61 2.64 -0.01 9.68
N ASP A 62 1.94 0.12 10.81
CA ASP A 62 1.87 -0.92 11.85
C ASP A 62 1.39 -2.25 11.23
N ARG A 63 0.32 -2.19 10.41
CA ARG A 63 -0.23 -3.38 9.75
C ARG A 63 0.69 -3.94 8.67
N VAL A 64 1.37 -3.10 7.91
CA VAL A 64 2.35 -3.55 6.91
C VAL A 64 3.52 -4.27 7.57
N ILE A 65 4.01 -3.78 8.71
CA ILE A 65 5.10 -4.41 9.48
C ILE A 65 4.65 -5.79 9.98
N GLU A 66 3.47 -5.87 10.62
CA GLU A 66 2.92 -7.14 11.10
C GLU A 66 2.80 -8.18 9.98
N LEU A 67 2.32 -7.78 8.80
CA LEU A 67 2.20 -8.66 7.64
C LEU A 67 3.57 -9.02 7.05
N ALA A 68 4.53 -8.10 7.05
CA ALA A 68 5.88 -8.37 6.58
C ALA A 68 6.59 -9.40 7.45
N GLU A 69 6.41 -9.34 8.77
CA GLU A 69 6.90 -10.34 9.72
C GLU A 69 6.22 -11.70 9.50
N LYS A 70 4.88 -11.70 9.39
CA LYS A 70 4.08 -12.91 9.13
C LYS A 70 4.50 -13.63 7.85
N TYR A 71 4.83 -12.89 6.80
CA TYR A 71 5.24 -13.45 5.52
C TYR A 71 6.76 -13.38 5.28
N SER A 72 7.54 -13.23 6.34
CA SER A 72 9.00 -13.26 6.25
C SER A 72 9.46 -14.59 5.61
N GLY A 73 10.28 -14.49 4.55
CA GLY A 73 10.69 -15.63 3.72
C GLY A 73 9.85 -15.91 2.46
N LEU A 74 8.66 -15.32 2.32
CA LEU A 74 7.81 -15.43 1.11
C LEU A 74 7.95 -14.23 0.15
N PHE A 75 8.37 -13.07 0.66
CA PHE A 75 8.53 -11.83 -0.11
C PHE A 75 9.98 -11.31 -0.10
N SER A 76 10.39 -10.69 -1.20
CA SER A 76 11.55 -9.79 -1.22
C SER A 76 11.00 -8.37 -1.27
N PHE A 77 11.13 -7.64 -0.15
CA PHE A 77 10.70 -6.25 -0.05
C PHE A 77 11.65 -5.32 -0.83
#